data_AF-A0A812ANF8-F1
#
_entry.id   AF-A0A812ANF8-F1
#
_cell.length_a   1.000
_cell.length_b   1.000
_cell.length_c   1.000
_cell.angle_alpha   90.00
_cell.angle_beta   90.00
_cell.angle_gamma   90.00
#
_symmetry.space_group_name_H-M   'P 1'
#
loop_
_entity.id
_entity.type
_entity.pdbx_description
1 polymer ?
#
loop_
_entity_poly.entity_id
_entity_poly.type
_entity_poly.pdbx_seq_one_letter_code
_entity_poly.pdbx_strand_id
1 'polypeptide(L)'
;MKLGNQKQIEIATEGDLLTRERLCCGLSMFEIVLSRIKSFLDDEIWHGTQPSNGVMNIDECTEFHRLWSAIQFVFCIPVGENEFTVEELYGEGLNWAGCALIVLLGQQRRFEALDFCYHILKVNRVDMKDDNVKGIMLKKMVDRIRKFQILNNQIFAVLNKYLKSSDGDNTPVEHVRCYQPPIHQSLATTI
;
A
#
# COMPACT_ATOMS: atom_id res chain seq x y z
N MET A 1 -32.34 36.28 15.16
CA MET A 1 -33.77 35.89 15.14
C MET A 1 -34.51 36.71 16.20
N LYS A 2 -35.44 37.59 15.84
CA LYS A 2 -36.14 38.46 16.81
C LYS A 2 -37.68 38.39 16.74
N LEU A 3 -38.25 37.49 15.93
CA LEU A 3 -39.70 37.44 15.62
C LEU A 3 -40.33 36.03 15.69
N GLY A 4 -39.55 34.98 16.04
CA GLY A 4 -40.05 33.61 16.09
C GLY A 4 -40.50 33.19 17.49
N ASN A 5 -41.50 32.32 17.59
CA ASN A 5 -41.85 31.68 18.85
C ASN A 5 -40.79 30.65 19.28
N GLN A 6 -40.85 30.18 20.52
CA GLN A 6 -39.84 29.28 21.08
C GLN A 6 -39.62 28.01 20.24
N LYS A 7 -40.70 27.36 19.78
CA LYS A 7 -40.60 26.18 18.89
C LYS A 7 -39.94 26.50 17.56
N GLN A 8 -40.22 27.67 16.97
CA GLN A 8 -39.61 28.09 15.71
C GLN A 8 -38.11 28.39 15.88
N ILE A 9 -37.70 28.92 17.03
CA ILE A 9 -36.29 29.15 17.34
C ILE A 9 -35.56 27.82 17.49
N GLU A 10 -36.15 26.85 18.18
CA GLU A 10 -35.58 25.51 18.34
C GLU A 10 -35.39 24.81 16.98
N ILE A 11 -36.46 24.76 16.17
CA ILE A 11 -36.41 24.15 14.83
C ILE A 11 -35.38 24.86 13.93
N ALA A 12 -35.33 26.19 13.96
CA ALA A 12 -34.39 26.92 13.12
C ALA A 12 -32.93 26.76 13.58
N THR A 13 -32.69 26.57 14.88
CA THR A 13 -31.35 26.32 15.43
C THR A 13 -30.86 24.92 15.04
N GLU A 14 -31.72 23.91 15.14
CA GLU A 14 -31.42 22.54 14.70
C GLU A 14 -31.21 22.47 13.18
N GLY A 15 -32.05 23.17 12.41
CA GLY A 15 -31.90 23.29 10.95
C GLY A 15 -30.60 23.98 10.52
N ASP A 16 -30.17 25.03 11.22
CA ASP A 16 -28.89 25.70 10.95
C ASP A 16 -27.70 24.77 11.20
N LEU A 17 -27.74 24.00 12.30
CA LEU A 17 -26.72 23.00 12.62
C LEU A 17 -26.58 21.94 11.52
N LEU A 18 -27.70 21.30 11.13
CA LEU A 18 -27.72 20.28 10.08
C LEU A 18 -27.30 20.82 8.70
N THR A 19 -27.49 22.11 8.46
CA THR A 19 -27.08 22.74 7.18
C THR A 19 -25.59 23.06 7.15
N ARG A 20 -25.02 23.39 8.32
CA ARG A 20 -23.60 23.76 8.50
C ARG A 20 -22.69 22.55 8.65
N GLU A 21 -23.11 21.54 9.39
CA GLU A 21 -22.33 20.33 9.64
C GLU A 21 -22.46 19.36 8.45
N ARG A 22 -21.49 19.43 7.53
CA ARG A 22 -21.42 18.54 6.37
C ARG A 22 -20.18 17.68 6.47
N LEU A 23 -20.26 16.45 5.96
CA LEU A 23 -19.10 15.53 5.91
C LEU A 23 -17.89 16.15 5.19
N CYS A 24 -18.13 17.01 4.19
CA CYS A 24 -17.07 17.73 3.47
C CYS A 24 -16.29 18.74 4.34
N CYS A 25 -16.71 19.01 5.58
CA CYS A 25 -16.06 19.94 6.51
C CYS A 25 -14.91 19.32 7.32
N GLY A 26 -14.45 18.11 6.96
CA GLY A 26 -13.25 17.50 7.56
C GLY A 26 -13.33 16.01 7.88
N LEU A 27 -14.42 15.33 7.50
CA LEU A 27 -14.61 13.90 7.78
C LEU A 27 -14.40 13.07 6.49
N SER A 28 -13.51 12.08 6.55
CA SER A 28 -13.29 11.13 5.45
C SER A 28 -13.82 9.75 5.79
N MET A 29 -14.91 9.33 5.13
CA MET A 29 -15.42 7.95 5.26
C MET A 29 -14.43 6.91 4.72
N PHE A 30 -13.58 7.28 3.77
CA PHE A 30 -12.66 6.35 3.12
C PHE A 30 -11.61 5.81 4.11
N GLU A 31 -11.12 6.65 5.01
CA GLU A 31 -10.22 6.23 6.08
C GLU A 31 -10.86 5.21 7.02
N ILE A 32 -12.10 5.45 7.44
CA ILE A 32 -12.86 4.53 8.30
C ILE A 32 -13.02 3.17 7.63
N VAL A 33 -13.31 3.16 6.32
CA VAL A 33 -13.42 1.92 5.53
C VAL A 33 -12.08 1.19 5.50
N LEU A 34 -10.98 1.88 5.22
CA LEU A 34 -9.65 1.28 5.17
C LEU A 34 -9.22 0.71 6.53
N SER A 35 -9.47 1.44 7.62
CA SER A 35 -9.20 0.97 8.98
C SER A 35 -10.02 -0.27 9.34
N ARG A 36 -11.27 -0.34 8.88
CA ARG A 36 -12.10 -1.54 9.05
C ARG A 36 -11.59 -2.71 8.23
N ILE A 37 -11.16 -2.50 6.99
CA ILE A 37 -10.54 -3.55 6.17
C ILE A 37 -9.27 -4.08 6.84
N LYS A 38 -8.44 -3.20 7.42
CA LYS A 38 -7.24 -3.60 8.17
C LYS A 38 -7.56 -4.57 9.30
N SER A 39 -8.70 -4.41 9.99
CA SER A 39 -9.13 -5.34 11.04
C SER A 39 -9.51 -6.74 10.54
N PHE A 40 -9.69 -6.94 9.23
CA PHE A 40 -9.93 -8.25 8.63
C PHE A 40 -8.64 -8.97 8.22
N LEU A 41 -7.48 -8.32 8.40
CA LEU A 41 -6.16 -8.82 8.02
C LEU A 41 -5.37 -9.23 9.27
N ASP A 42 -5.99 -10.01 10.15
CA ASP A 42 -5.44 -10.44 11.44
C ASP A 42 -4.70 -11.78 11.40
N ASP A 43 -4.96 -12.60 10.37
CA ASP A 43 -4.29 -13.89 10.18
C ASP A 43 -2.77 -13.73 9.95
N GLU A 44 -1.96 -14.56 10.61
CA GLU A 44 -0.51 -14.52 10.52
C GLU A 44 0.01 -14.75 9.09
N ILE A 45 -0.77 -15.40 8.22
CA ILE A 45 -0.41 -15.66 6.83
C ILE A 45 -0.08 -14.39 6.05
N TRP A 46 -0.67 -13.25 6.43
CA TRP A 46 -0.43 -11.97 5.77
C TRP A 46 0.98 -11.42 6.05
N HIS A 47 1.53 -11.73 7.23
CA HIS A 47 2.80 -11.20 7.75
C HIS A 47 3.97 -12.15 7.56
N GLY A 48 3.69 -13.44 7.34
CA GLY A 48 4.72 -14.45 7.13
C GLY A 48 5.56 -14.74 8.37
N THR A 49 6.65 -15.47 8.17
CA THR A 49 7.54 -15.87 9.27
C THR A 49 8.43 -14.73 9.75
N GLN A 50 8.85 -14.80 11.01
CA GLN A 50 9.80 -13.85 11.57
C GLN A 50 11.14 -13.88 10.80
N PRO A 51 11.76 -12.73 10.53
CA PRO A 51 12.99 -12.67 9.77
C PRO A 51 14.19 -13.23 10.53
N SER A 52 14.95 -14.10 9.86
CA SER A 52 16.15 -14.76 10.37
C SER A 52 17.26 -13.78 10.76
N ASN A 53 17.37 -12.66 10.02
CA ASN A 53 18.33 -11.59 10.30
C ASN A 53 17.87 -10.62 11.42
N GLY A 54 16.69 -10.83 12.00
CA GLY A 54 16.12 -10.00 13.05
C GLY A 54 15.60 -8.63 12.58
N VAL A 55 15.67 -8.31 11.29
CA VAL A 55 15.29 -7.01 10.68
C VAL A 55 14.07 -7.16 9.77
N MET A 56 14.21 -7.87 8.65
CA MET A 56 13.15 -8.08 7.64
C MET A 56 13.48 -9.25 6.71
N ASN A 57 12.44 -9.87 6.13
CA ASN A 57 12.59 -10.94 5.13
C ASN A 57 13.10 -10.36 3.81
N ILE A 58 14.09 -11.01 3.19
CA ILE A 58 14.77 -10.50 1.98
C ILE A 58 14.69 -11.50 0.83
N ASP A 59 14.82 -12.79 1.09
CA ASP A 59 14.71 -13.83 0.06
C ASP A 59 13.46 -14.68 0.27
N GLU A 60 12.97 -14.71 1.50
CA GLU A 60 11.78 -15.44 1.89
C GLU A 60 10.53 -14.83 1.24
N CYS A 61 9.73 -15.70 0.61
CA CYS A 61 8.48 -15.35 -0.06
C CYS A 61 7.26 -15.63 0.83
N THR A 62 7.30 -15.16 2.08
CA THR A 62 6.29 -15.47 3.11
C THR A 62 5.31 -14.32 3.39
N GLU A 63 5.57 -13.12 2.88
CA GLU A 63 4.72 -11.94 3.08
C GLU A 63 3.79 -11.72 1.87
N PHE A 64 2.61 -11.13 2.08
CA PHE A 64 1.65 -10.87 1.00
C PHE A 64 2.25 -10.09 -0.18
N HIS A 65 3.09 -9.07 0.07
CA HIS A 65 3.70 -8.30 -1.01
C HIS A 65 4.54 -9.14 -1.97
N ARG A 66 5.09 -10.28 -1.51
CA ARG A 66 5.83 -11.23 -2.36
C ARG A 66 4.92 -11.99 -3.30
N LEU A 67 3.78 -12.45 -2.77
CA LEU A 67 2.72 -13.04 -3.60
C LEU A 67 2.24 -12.00 -4.63
N TRP A 68 2.04 -10.75 -4.21
CA TRP A 68 1.64 -9.68 -5.12
C TRP A 68 2.70 -9.41 -6.20
N SER A 69 3.99 -9.43 -5.88
CA SER A 69 5.06 -9.34 -6.87
C SER A 69 5.03 -10.48 -7.90
N ALA A 70 4.68 -11.70 -7.49
CA ALA A 70 4.49 -12.82 -8.43
C ALA A 70 3.25 -12.62 -9.32
N ILE A 71 2.13 -12.14 -8.76
CA ILE A 71 0.92 -11.80 -9.52
C ILE A 71 1.23 -10.67 -10.52
N GLN A 72 1.96 -9.63 -10.08
CA GLN A 72 2.41 -8.54 -10.92
C GLN A 72 3.31 -9.01 -12.06
N PHE A 73 4.21 -9.94 -11.78
CA PHE A 73 5.00 -10.58 -12.83
C PHE A 73 4.12 -11.18 -13.90
N VAL A 74 3.09 -11.96 -13.53
CA VAL A 74 2.16 -12.60 -14.47
C VAL A 74 1.42 -11.57 -15.32
N PHE A 75 0.79 -10.55 -14.72
CA PHE A 75 -0.01 -9.61 -15.50
C PHE A 75 0.83 -8.60 -16.31
N CYS A 76 2.13 -8.49 -16.02
CA CYS A 76 3.07 -7.72 -16.83
C CYS A 76 3.55 -8.50 -18.08
N ILE A 77 3.33 -9.81 -18.16
CA ILE A 77 3.67 -10.60 -19.35
C ILE A 77 2.79 -10.10 -20.52
N PRO A 78 3.39 -9.72 -21.67
CA PRO A 78 2.63 -9.36 -22.86
C PRO A 78 1.84 -10.57 -23.39
N VAL A 79 0.57 -10.37 -23.68
CA VAL A 79 -0.31 -11.38 -24.31
C VAL A 79 -0.30 -11.27 -25.84
N GLY A 80 -0.83 -12.28 -26.53
CA GLY A 80 -0.99 -12.27 -27.99
C GLY A 80 -2.00 -11.23 -28.48
N GLU A 81 -1.99 -10.93 -29.79
CA GLU A 81 -2.82 -9.88 -30.39
C GLU A 81 -4.34 -10.09 -30.25
N ASN A 82 -4.79 -11.33 -30.03
CA ASN A 82 -6.21 -11.68 -29.88
C ASN A 82 -6.57 -12.13 -28.46
N GLU A 83 -5.73 -11.82 -27.48
CA GLU A 83 -5.95 -12.15 -26.08
C GLU A 83 -6.23 -10.89 -25.26
N PHE A 84 -7.14 -10.99 -24.29
CA PHE A 84 -7.43 -9.88 -23.39
C PHE A 84 -6.33 -9.72 -22.34
N THR A 85 -5.93 -8.48 -22.13
CA THR A 85 -5.03 -8.06 -21.07
C THR A 85 -5.74 -7.97 -19.71
N VAL A 86 -4.98 -7.93 -18.62
CA VAL A 86 -5.55 -7.83 -17.27
C VAL A 86 -6.34 -6.53 -17.09
N GLU A 87 -5.88 -5.45 -17.69
CA GLU A 87 -6.48 -4.12 -17.60
C GLU A 87 -7.79 -4.04 -18.39
N GLU A 88 -7.97 -4.85 -19.45
CA GLU A 88 -9.24 -4.97 -20.16
C GLU A 88 -10.27 -5.79 -19.37
N LEU A 89 -9.82 -6.79 -18.62
CA LEU A 89 -10.72 -7.69 -17.87
C LEU A 89 -11.12 -7.13 -16.50
N TYR A 90 -10.20 -6.49 -15.79
CA TYR A 90 -10.37 -6.10 -14.38
C TYR A 90 -10.20 -4.60 -14.14
N GLY A 91 -9.80 -3.82 -15.14
CA GLY A 91 -9.48 -2.40 -14.99
C GLY A 91 -8.38 -2.17 -13.95
N GLU A 92 -8.47 -1.04 -13.23
CA GLU A 92 -7.54 -0.71 -12.14
C GLU A 92 -7.95 -1.31 -10.79
N GLY A 93 -9.15 -1.92 -10.70
CA GLY A 93 -9.69 -2.44 -9.45
C GLY A 93 -8.81 -3.53 -8.82
N LEU A 94 -8.17 -4.36 -9.66
CA LEU A 94 -7.19 -5.34 -9.23
C LEU A 94 -5.99 -4.68 -8.51
N ASN A 95 -5.41 -3.65 -9.11
CA ASN A 95 -4.29 -2.91 -8.52
C ASN A 95 -4.70 -2.16 -7.26
N TRP A 96 -5.90 -1.55 -7.22
CA TRP A 96 -6.43 -0.92 -6.02
C TRP A 96 -6.55 -1.91 -4.86
N ALA A 97 -7.04 -3.11 -5.11
CA ALA A 97 -7.14 -4.16 -4.09
C ALA A 97 -5.76 -4.60 -3.59
N GLY A 98 -4.84 -4.96 -4.49
CA GLY A 98 -3.50 -5.41 -4.09
C GLY A 98 -2.69 -4.33 -3.37
N CYS A 99 -2.69 -3.10 -3.88
CA CYS A 99 -2.03 -1.98 -3.24
C CYS A 99 -2.66 -1.62 -1.88
N ALA A 100 -3.99 -1.69 -1.75
CA ALA A 100 -4.65 -1.48 -0.45
C ALA A 100 -4.16 -2.50 0.59
N LEU A 101 -4.15 -3.79 0.26
CA LEU A 101 -3.64 -4.82 1.17
C LEU A 101 -2.18 -4.59 1.55
N ILE A 102 -1.31 -4.28 0.58
CA ILE A 102 0.10 -3.97 0.83
C ILE A 102 0.26 -2.79 1.81
N VAL A 103 -0.52 -1.72 1.65
CA VAL A 103 -0.46 -0.55 2.52
C VAL A 103 -0.99 -0.86 3.91
N LEU A 104 -2.15 -1.52 4.01
CA LEU A 104 -2.77 -1.84 5.30
C LEU A 104 -1.93 -2.80 6.15
N LEU A 105 -1.18 -3.70 5.50
CA LEU A 105 -0.20 -4.60 6.12
C LEU A 105 1.14 -3.92 6.44
N GLY A 106 1.34 -2.66 6.06
CA GLY A 106 2.60 -1.93 6.27
C GLY A 106 3.77 -2.49 5.44
N GLN A 107 3.49 -3.10 4.29
CA GLN A 107 4.48 -3.80 3.46
C GLN A 107 4.97 -2.99 2.25
N GLN A 108 4.43 -1.79 2.00
CA GLN A 108 4.73 -0.99 0.79
C GLN A 108 6.23 -0.75 0.57
N ARG A 109 6.97 -0.31 1.59
CA ARG A 109 8.40 -0.02 1.43
C ARG A 109 9.20 -1.28 1.06
N ARG A 110 8.82 -2.43 1.61
CA ARG A 110 9.44 -3.72 1.29
C ARG A 110 9.09 -4.14 -0.14
N PHE A 111 7.83 -4.01 -0.54
CA PHE A 111 7.39 -4.23 -1.91
C PHE A 111 8.19 -3.40 -2.92
N GLU A 112 8.28 -2.09 -2.73
CA GLU A 112 9.01 -1.19 -3.64
C GLU A 112 10.50 -1.54 -3.77
N ALA A 113 11.11 -2.06 -2.70
CA ALA A 113 12.51 -2.47 -2.69
C ALA A 113 12.74 -3.84 -3.33
N LEU A 114 11.80 -4.78 -3.16
CA LEU A 114 12.00 -6.21 -3.39
C LEU A 114 11.14 -6.80 -4.51
N ASP A 115 10.30 -5.99 -5.17
CA ASP A 115 9.45 -6.45 -6.27
C ASP A 115 10.27 -6.93 -7.49
N PHE A 116 9.90 -8.10 -8.00
CA PHE A 116 10.60 -8.76 -9.11
C PHE A 116 10.56 -7.92 -10.39
N CYS A 117 9.40 -7.36 -10.73
CA CYS A 117 9.24 -6.54 -11.93
C CYS A 117 10.03 -5.24 -11.84
N TYR A 118 10.01 -4.58 -10.69
CA TYR A 118 10.75 -3.34 -10.47
C TYR A 118 12.26 -3.60 -10.58
N HIS A 119 12.73 -4.76 -10.11
CA HIS A 119 14.12 -5.17 -10.30
C HIS A 119 14.46 -5.40 -11.78
N ILE A 120 13.63 -6.15 -12.53
CA ILE A 120 13.82 -6.37 -13.98
C ILE A 120 13.89 -5.04 -14.74
N LEU A 121 12.94 -4.13 -14.49
CA LEU A 121 12.92 -2.80 -15.11
C LEU A 121 14.19 -1.99 -14.76
N LYS A 122 14.66 -2.07 -13.52
CA LYS A 122 15.86 -1.36 -13.06
C LYS A 122 17.12 -1.86 -13.78
N VAL A 123 17.29 -3.18 -13.91
CA VAL A 123 18.42 -3.78 -14.64
C VAL A 123 18.34 -3.46 -16.13
N ASN A 124 17.16 -3.61 -16.73
CA ASN A 124 16.97 -3.33 -18.15
C ASN A 124 17.26 -1.87 -18.52
N ARG A 125 16.98 -0.91 -17.64
CA ARG A 125 17.35 0.50 -17.86
C ARG A 125 18.86 0.75 -17.92
N VAL A 126 19.65 -0.15 -17.36
CA VAL A 126 21.12 -0.03 -17.34
C VAL A 126 21.71 -0.74 -18.56
N ASP A 127 21.30 -1.97 -18.83
CA ASP A 127 21.89 -2.77 -19.92
C ASP A 127 21.20 -2.58 -21.28
N MET A 128 19.97 -2.05 -21.30
CA MET A 128 19.14 -1.80 -22.47
C MET A 128 18.97 -3.02 -23.38
N LYS A 129 19.05 -4.23 -22.83
CA LYS A 129 18.87 -5.45 -23.64
C LYS A 129 17.43 -5.60 -24.10
N ASP A 130 17.28 -6.13 -25.31
CA ASP A 130 15.97 -6.46 -25.89
C ASP A 130 16.03 -7.86 -26.49
N ASP A 131 15.87 -8.85 -25.62
CA ASP A 131 15.89 -10.25 -25.99
C ASP A 131 14.48 -10.86 -25.89
N ASN A 132 14.28 -11.97 -26.60
CA ASN A 132 13.14 -12.84 -26.38
C ASN A 132 13.53 -13.93 -25.37
N VAL A 133 12.97 -13.87 -24.16
CA VAL A 133 13.24 -14.81 -23.09
C VAL A 133 12.01 -15.69 -22.87
N LYS A 134 12.11 -16.98 -23.24
CA LYS A 134 11.00 -17.95 -23.10
C LYS A 134 9.70 -17.51 -23.78
N GLY A 135 9.79 -16.85 -24.94
CA GLY A 135 8.63 -16.32 -25.67
C GLY A 135 8.19 -14.93 -25.21
N ILE A 136 8.81 -14.35 -24.17
CA ILE A 136 8.50 -13.03 -23.65
C ILE A 136 9.46 -12.01 -24.29
N MET A 137 8.90 -11.08 -25.06
CA MET A 137 9.64 -9.93 -25.59
C MET A 137 9.98 -8.97 -24.45
N LEU A 138 11.27 -8.89 -24.10
CA LEU A 138 11.72 -8.14 -22.93
C LEU A 138 11.32 -6.67 -23.00
N LYS A 139 11.48 -6.02 -24.16
CA LYS A 139 11.07 -4.61 -24.34
C LYS A 139 9.59 -4.37 -24.06
N LYS A 140 8.70 -5.23 -24.58
CA LYS A 140 7.26 -5.13 -24.32
C LYS A 140 6.94 -5.35 -22.84
N MET A 141 7.62 -6.29 -22.19
CA MET A 141 7.42 -6.58 -20.77
C MET A 141 7.83 -5.39 -19.89
N VAL A 142 9.02 -4.81 -20.09
CA VAL A 142 9.48 -3.67 -19.25
C VAL A 142 8.64 -2.41 -19.46
N ASP A 143 8.12 -2.21 -20.67
CA ASP A 143 7.20 -1.11 -20.96
C ASP A 143 5.86 -1.31 -20.20
N ARG A 144 5.34 -2.55 -20.13
CA ARG A 144 4.17 -2.89 -19.28
C ARG A 144 4.47 -2.70 -17.79
N ILE A 145 5.61 -3.22 -17.30
CA ILE A 145 6.05 -3.05 -15.91
C ILE A 145 6.08 -1.57 -15.53
N ARG A 146 6.62 -0.70 -16.39
CA ARG A 146 6.68 0.73 -16.12
C ARG A 146 5.28 1.36 -15.97
N LYS A 147 4.30 0.95 -16.78
CA LYS A 147 2.92 1.44 -16.66
C LYS A 147 2.31 1.05 -15.30
N PHE A 148 2.40 -0.22 -14.92
CA PHE A 148 1.89 -0.68 -13.62
C PHE A 148 2.65 -0.07 -12.43
N GLN A 149 3.96 0.16 -12.56
CA GLN A 149 4.72 0.86 -11.54
C GLN A 149 4.19 2.29 -11.31
N ILE A 150 3.85 3.02 -12.37
CA ILE A 150 3.26 4.36 -12.25
C ILE A 150 1.89 4.28 -11.57
N LEU A 151 1.03 3.36 -12.01
CA LEU A 151 -0.30 3.15 -11.43
C LEU A 151 -0.21 2.82 -9.93
N ASN A 152 0.62 1.83 -9.55
CA ASN A 152 0.79 1.44 -8.16
C ASN A 152 1.27 2.63 -7.30
N ASN A 153 2.23 3.42 -7.80
CA ASN A 153 2.72 4.60 -7.08
C ASN A 153 1.63 5.65 -6.87
N GLN A 154 0.75 5.85 -7.85
CA GLN A 154 -0.39 6.75 -7.72
C GLN A 154 -1.39 6.24 -6.68
N ILE A 155 -1.73 4.95 -6.72
CA ILE A 155 -2.63 4.31 -5.76
C ILE A 155 -2.05 4.40 -4.34
N PHE A 156 -0.77 4.06 -4.15
CA PHE A 156 -0.08 4.19 -2.88
C PHE A 156 -0.08 5.63 -2.36
N ALA A 157 0.15 6.62 -3.22
CA ALA A 157 0.09 8.03 -2.81
C ALA A 157 -1.31 8.42 -2.30
N VAL A 158 -2.37 7.96 -2.96
CA VAL A 158 -3.75 8.22 -2.53
C VAL A 158 -4.05 7.51 -1.20
N LEU A 159 -3.77 6.22 -1.09
CA LEU A 159 -4.03 5.45 0.14
C LEU A 159 -3.30 6.05 1.35
N ASN A 160 -2.01 6.38 1.21
CA ASN A 160 -1.23 7.00 2.27
C ASN A 160 -1.74 8.39 2.66
N LYS A 161 -2.28 9.16 1.71
CA LYS A 161 -2.86 10.47 2.01
C LYS A 161 -4.06 10.33 2.96
N TYR A 162 -4.91 9.32 2.74
CA TYR A 162 -6.09 9.10 3.56
C TYR A 162 -5.79 8.44 4.90
N LEU A 163 -4.80 7.54 4.98
CA LEU A 163 -4.43 6.85 6.23
C LEU A 163 -3.64 7.72 7.22
N LYS A 164 -3.02 8.80 6.76
CA LYS A 164 -2.29 9.76 7.63
C LYS A 164 -3.21 10.76 8.35
N SER A 165 -4.52 10.77 8.05
CA SER A 165 -5.43 11.80 8.54
C SER A 165 -5.85 11.59 10.01
N SER A 166 -5.74 10.36 10.55
CA SER A 166 -6.07 10.01 11.94
C SER A 166 -4.90 10.07 12.93
N ASP A 167 -3.65 10.34 12.52
CA ASP A 167 -2.51 10.45 13.45
C ASP A 167 -2.50 11.76 14.26
N GLY A 168 -3.64 12.47 14.30
CA GLY A 168 -3.87 13.63 15.15
C GLY A 168 -4.00 13.24 16.63
N ASP A 169 -2.98 13.63 17.40
CA ASP A 169 -3.00 13.93 18.84
C ASP A 169 -2.89 12.83 19.89
N ASN A 170 -2.74 11.53 19.58
CA ASN A 170 -2.61 10.52 20.66
C ASN A 170 -1.75 9.27 20.41
N THR A 171 -1.02 9.18 19.29
CA THR A 171 -0.04 8.09 19.12
C THR A 171 1.26 8.48 19.84
N PRO A 172 1.66 7.79 20.94
CA PRO A 172 2.98 8.01 21.51
C PRO A 172 4.00 7.74 20.42
N VAL A 173 5.01 8.62 20.30
CA VAL A 173 6.16 8.51 19.38
C VAL A 173 6.40 7.05 19.03
N GLU A 174 6.17 6.69 17.75
CA GLU A 174 6.31 5.32 17.26
C GLU A 174 7.60 4.73 17.85
N HIS A 175 7.46 3.69 18.67
CA HIS A 175 8.61 3.01 19.25
C HIS A 175 9.35 2.29 18.11
N VAL A 176 10.25 3.02 17.46
CA VAL A 176 11.12 2.46 16.43
C VAL A 176 12.00 1.40 17.09
N ARG A 177 12.06 0.22 16.48
CA ARG A 177 12.91 -0.86 16.96
C ARG A 177 14.38 -0.44 16.87
N CYS A 178 15.04 -0.37 18.02
CA CYS A 178 16.48 -0.10 18.12
C CYS A 178 17.29 -1.41 18.04
N TYR A 179 18.51 -1.31 17.50
CA TYR A 179 19.48 -2.39 17.47
C TYR A 179 20.66 -2.03 18.36
N GLN A 180 21.13 -3.00 19.14
CA GLN A 180 22.26 -2.79 20.05
C GLN A 180 23.57 -2.75 19.24
N PRO A 181 24.51 -1.84 19.59
CA PRO A 181 25.84 -1.86 19.00
C PRO A 181 26.62 -3.12 19.44
N PRO A 182 27.69 -3.51 18.72
CA PRO A 182 28.55 -4.60 19.16
C PRO A 182 29.09 -4.36 20.56
N ILE A 183 28.92 -5.33 21.47
CA ILE A 183 29.43 -5.27 22.84
C ILE A 183 30.82 -5.91 22.88
N HIS A 184 31.80 -5.19 23.41
CA HIS A 184 33.16 -5.72 23.58
C HIS A 184 33.16 -6.87 24.59
N GLN A 185 33.86 -7.97 24.29
CA GLN A 185 33.83 -9.21 25.09
C GLN A 185 34.16 -8.99 26.58
N SER A 186 35.04 -8.03 26.89
CA SER A 186 35.40 -7.70 28.28
C SER A 186 34.23 -7.16 29.11
N LEU A 187 33.22 -6.59 28.47
CA LEU A 187 32.00 -6.09 29.11
C LEU A 187 30.87 -7.13 29.07
N ALA A 188 30.95 -8.11 28.17
CA ALA A 188 29.92 -9.14 27.99
C ALA A 188 29.91 -10.18 29.13
N THR A 189 31.05 -10.42 29.79
CA THR A 189 31.14 -11.34 30.96
C THR A 189 30.61 -10.75 32.26
N THR A 190 30.27 -9.46 32.29
CA THR A 190 29.82 -8.74 33.50
C THR A 190 28.31 -8.46 33.48
N ILE A 191 27.59 -8.96 32.47
CA ILE A 191 26.13 -8.86 32.31
C ILE A 191 25.51 -10.23 32.52
#